data_AF-A0A931GG08-F1
#
_entry.id   AF-A0A931GG08-F1
#
_cell.length_a   1.000
_cell.length_b   1.000
_cell.length_c   1.000
_cell.angle_alpha   90.00
_cell.angle_beta   90.00
_cell.angle_gamma   90.00
#
_symmetry.space_group_name_H-M   'P 1'
#
loop_
_entity.id
_entity.type
_entity.pdbx_description
1 polymer ?
#
loop_
_entity_poly.entity_id
_entity_poly.type
_entity_poly.pdbx_seq_one_letter_code
_entity_poly.pdbx_strand_id
1 'polypeptide(L)'
;MITAHDYLTEVEARADAATNGPWQAITTGPRKGDHWHVTDSGQSIALIHASDGEDEDTRQCDADFIAAARSDLPRMTAALRAVLDLLEPVKITGEMQSYEIHQAEGYNEALRDLADTITEKLGVGE
;
A
#
# COMPACT_ATOMS: atom_id res chain seq x y z
N MET A 1 -12.22 9.06 13.29
CA MET A 1 -10.87 9.16 12.69
C MET A 1 -10.47 7.75 12.31
N ILE A 2 -10.11 7.51 11.06
CA ILE A 2 -9.66 6.21 10.55
C ILE A 2 -8.23 5.99 11.04
N THR A 3 -7.93 4.83 11.63
CA THR A 3 -6.57 4.50 12.05
C THR A 3 -5.72 4.03 10.86
N ALA A 4 -4.39 4.03 10.99
CA ALA A 4 -3.52 3.43 9.97
C ALA A 4 -3.88 1.96 9.69
N HIS A 5 -4.22 1.17 10.72
CA HIS A 5 -4.67 -0.23 10.55
C HIS A 5 -5.97 -0.34 9.76
N ASP A 6 -6.94 0.53 10.03
CA ASP A 6 -8.21 0.55 9.30
C ASP A 6 -7.96 0.86 7.81
N TYR A 7 -7.16 1.89 7.52
CA TYR A 7 -6.81 2.25 6.15
C TYR A 7 -6.11 1.11 5.40
N LEU A 8 -5.12 0.46 6.02
CA LEU A 8 -4.43 -0.67 5.39
C LEU A 8 -5.39 -1.83 5.12
N THR A 9 -6.35 -2.07 6.01
CA THR A 9 -7.39 -3.10 5.80
C THR A 9 -8.24 -2.78 4.57
N GLU A 10 -8.58 -1.52 4.34
CA GLU A 10 -9.32 -1.09 3.15
C GLU A 10 -8.49 -1.19 1.85
N VAL A 11 -7.19 -0.92 1.91
CA VAL A 11 -6.29 -1.09 0.75
C VAL A 11 -6.15 -2.58 0.41
N GLU A 12 -5.90 -3.42 1.41
CA GLU A 12 -5.78 -4.87 1.27
C GLU A 12 -7.06 -5.47 0.70
N ALA A 13 -8.24 -5.08 1.21
CA ALA A 13 -9.52 -5.55 0.71
C ALA A 13 -9.73 -5.22 -0.78
N ARG A 14 -9.29 -4.03 -1.25
CA ARG A 14 -9.32 -3.67 -2.68
C ARG A 14 -8.36 -4.50 -3.51
N ALA A 15 -7.17 -4.78 -2.98
CA ALA A 15 -6.18 -5.61 -3.66
C ALA A 15 -6.63 -7.08 -3.78
N ASP A 16 -7.28 -7.61 -2.73
CA ASP A 16 -7.81 -8.98 -2.68
C ASP A 16 -9.06 -9.16 -3.54
N ALA A 17 -9.87 -8.11 -3.72
CA ALA A 17 -11.01 -8.13 -4.63
C ALA A 17 -10.61 -8.14 -6.12
N ALA A 18 -9.37 -7.70 -6.43
CA ALA A 18 -8.83 -7.73 -7.78
C ALA A 18 -8.33 -9.15 -8.15
N THR A 19 -8.13 -9.43 -9.45
CA THR A 19 -7.65 -10.75 -9.87
C THR A 19 -6.25 -11.04 -9.31
N ASN A 20 -5.92 -12.31 -9.07
CA ASN A 20 -4.71 -12.70 -8.33
C ASN A 20 -3.39 -12.34 -9.04
N GLY A 21 -3.39 -12.16 -10.36
CA GLY A 21 -2.18 -11.95 -11.13
C GLY A 21 -1.27 -13.19 -11.20
N PRO A 22 0.00 -13.02 -11.61
CA PRO A 22 0.67 -11.75 -11.89
C PRO A 22 0.05 -11.05 -13.10
N TRP A 23 -0.12 -9.73 -12.99
CA TRP A 23 -0.55 -8.93 -14.12
C TRP A 23 0.62 -8.68 -15.08
N GLN A 24 0.31 -8.52 -16.36
CA GLN A 24 1.28 -8.29 -17.41
C GLN A 24 0.86 -7.13 -18.29
N ALA A 25 1.78 -6.21 -18.54
CA ALA A 25 1.64 -5.19 -19.56
C ALA A 25 1.95 -5.79 -20.93
N ILE A 26 1.00 -5.72 -21.86
CA ILE A 26 1.17 -6.15 -23.25
C ILE A 26 0.73 -5.03 -24.18
N THR A 27 1.31 -4.98 -25.38
CA THR A 27 0.91 -4.04 -26.43
C THR A 27 0.37 -4.81 -27.64
N THR A 28 -0.61 -4.24 -28.34
CA THR A 28 -1.20 -4.83 -29.55
C THR A 28 -0.44 -4.50 -30.84
N GLY A 29 0.58 -3.64 -30.76
CA GLY A 29 1.27 -3.10 -31.93
C GLY A 29 2.76 -2.86 -31.70
N PRO A 30 3.41 -2.07 -32.57
CA PRO A 30 4.83 -1.77 -32.41
C PRO A 30 5.07 -1.06 -31.06
N ARG A 31 6.17 -1.43 -30.40
CA ARG A 31 6.57 -0.86 -29.11
C ARG A 31 6.51 0.67 -29.17
N LYS A 32 5.83 1.28 -28.19
CA LYS A 32 5.55 2.72 -28.04
C LYS A 32 4.41 3.31 -28.89
N GLY A 33 3.94 2.65 -29.94
CA GLY A 33 2.98 3.28 -30.87
C GLY A 33 1.50 2.89 -30.72
N ASP A 34 1.18 1.87 -29.92
CA ASP A 34 -0.16 1.29 -29.87
C ASP A 34 -0.71 1.18 -28.44
N HIS A 35 -1.98 0.79 -28.35
CA HIS A 35 -2.71 0.50 -27.12
C HIS A 35 -1.91 -0.45 -26.21
N TRP A 36 -1.92 -0.12 -24.91
CA TRP A 36 -1.35 -0.98 -23.88
C TRP A 36 -2.47 -1.58 -23.05
N HIS A 37 -2.35 -2.87 -22.79
CA HIS A 37 -3.26 -3.64 -21.97
C HIS A 37 -2.52 -4.11 -20.73
N VAL A 38 -3.20 -4.05 -19.59
CA VAL A 38 -2.82 -4.83 -18.41
C VAL A 38 -3.69 -6.08 -18.43
N THR A 39 -3.04 -7.23 -18.32
CA THR A 39 -3.68 -8.54 -18.47
C THR A 39 -3.43 -9.45 -17.29
N ASP A 40 -4.40 -10.33 -17.01
CA ASP A 40 -4.22 -11.50 -16.15
C ASP A 40 -4.51 -12.75 -16.96
N SER A 41 -3.55 -13.68 -17.02
CA SER A 41 -3.71 -14.94 -17.74
C SER A 41 -4.14 -14.75 -19.22
N GLY A 42 -3.67 -13.68 -19.84
CA GLY A 42 -4.00 -13.30 -21.22
C GLY A 42 -5.34 -12.58 -21.41
N GLN A 43 -6.12 -12.38 -20.34
CA GLN A 43 -7.36 -11.59 -20.38
C GLN A 43 -7.10 -10.14 -20.01
N SER A 44 -7.57 -9.20 -20.84
CA SER A 44 -7.43 -7.76 -20.57
C SER A 44 -8.30 -7.35 -19.38
N ILE A 45 -7.67 -6.73 -18.37
CA ILE A 45 -8.33 -6.19 -17.17
C ILE A 45 -8.28 -4.66 -17.11
N ALA A 46 -7.33 -4.03 -17.80
CA ALA A 46 -7.28 -2.59 -18.03
C ALA A 46 -6.71 -2.27 -19.41
N LEU A 47 -7.08 -1.11 -19.96
CA LEU A 47 -6.61 -0.59 -21.24
C LEU A 47 -6.15 0.85 -21.06
N ILE A 48 -4.95 1.16 -21.53
CA ILE A 48 -4.43 2.51 -21.69
C ILE A 48 -4.62 2.88 -23.16
N HIS A 49 -5.61 3.73 -23.41
CA HIS A 49 -6.02 4.12 -24.74
C HIS A 49 -4.93 4.95 -25.44
N ALA A 50 -4.80 4.75 -26.75
CA ALA A 50 -3.94 5.56 -27.59
C ALA A 50 -4.78 6.48 -28.48
N SER A 51 -4.63 7.79 -28.31
CA SER A 51 -4.99 8.76 -29.35
C SER A 51 -3.74 9.04 -30.18
N ASP A 52 -3.89 9.01 -31.51
CA ASP A 52 -2.79 9.31 -32.43
C ASP A 52 -2.24 10.71 -32.15
N GLY A 53 -0.93 10.82 -31.92
CA GLY A 53 -0.23 12.09 -31.69
C GLY A 53 -0.12 12.54 -30.22
N GLU A 54 -0.59 11.76 -29.26
CA GLU A 54 -0.46 12.07 -27.82
C GLU A 54 0.48 11.11 -27.09
N ASP A 55 1.49 11.67 -26.41
CA ASP A 55 2.38 11.05 -25.40
C ASP A 55 2.53 9.51 -25.43
N GLU A 56 3.08 9.01 -26.53
CA GLU A 56 3.34 7.59 -26.79
C GLU A 56 4.38 6.97 -25.85
N ASP A 57 5.28 7.80 -25.33
CA ASP A 57 6.45 7.35 -24.57
C ASP A 57 6.12 6.96 -23.11
N THR A 58 5.04 7.47 -22.52
CA THR A 58 4.67 7.23 -21.11
C THR A 58 3.76 6.02 -20.92
N ARG A 59 3.01 5.61 -21.95
CA ARG A 59 2.00 4.54 -21.88
C ARG A 59 2.57 3.19 -21.45
N GLN A 60 3.76 2.85 -21.94
CA GLN A 60 4.44 1.63 -21.49
C GLN A 60 4.70 1.68 -19.99
N CYS A 61 5.23 2.81 -19.50
CA CYS A 61 5.56 2.99 -18.09
C CYS A 61 4.32 2.90 -17.20
N ASP A 62 3.20 3.49 -17.64
CA ASP A 62 1.94 3.40 -16.90
C ASP A 62 1.39 1.98 -16.87
N ALA A 63 1.44 1.24 -17.99
CA ALA A 63 1.01 -0.16 -18.04
C ALA A 63 1.88 -1.05 -17.14
N ASP A 64 3.20 -0.84 -17.18
CA ASP A 64 4.17 -1.55 -16.34
C ASP A 64 3.93 -1.23 -14.85
N PHE A 65 3.65 0.03 -14.51
CA PHE A 65 3.31 0.44 -13.14
C PHE A 65 2.02 -0.22 -12.64
N ILE A 66 0.94 -0.18 -13.43
CA ILE A 66 -0.34 -0.79 -13.07
C ILE A 66 -0.16 -2.31 -12.91
N ALA A 67 0.57 -2.97 -13.81
CA ALA A 67 0.84 -4.40 -13.73
C ALA A 67 1.63 -4.75 -12.44
N ALA A 68 2.66 -3.98 -12.11
CA ALA A 68 3.47 -4.18 -10.91
C ALA A 68 2.67 -3.96 -9.61
N ALA A 69 1.70 -3.04 -9.62
CA ALA A 69 0.89 -2.69 -8.45
C ALA A 69 0.21 -3.91 -7.81
N ARG A 70 -0.16 -4.94 -8.60
CA ARG A 70 -0.79 -6.15 -8.05
C ARG A 70 0.10 -6.93 -7.09
N SER A 71 1.41 -6.90 -7.30
CA SER A 71 2.39 -7.55 -6.42
C SER A 71 2.95 -6.58 -5.38
N ASP A 72 3.16 -5.32 -5.78
CA ASP A 72 3.81 -4.33 -4.94
C ASP A 72 2.90 -3.84 -3.81
N LEU A 73 1.61 -3.57 -4.08
CA LEU A 73 0.70 -3.07 -3.05
C LEU A 73 0.48 -4.07 -1.90
N PRO A 74 0.18 -5.37 -2.13
CA PRO A 74 0.07 -6.34 -1.05
C PRO A 74 1.35 -6.47 -0.23
N ARG A 75 2.52 -6.42 -0.89
CA ARG A 75 3.82 -6.52 -0.21
C ARG A 75 4.10 -5.29 0.66
N MET A 76 3.81 -4.10 0.15
CA MET A 76 4.01 -2.84 0.88
C MET A 76 3.05 -2.71 2.06
N THR A 77 1.77 -3.05 1.87
CA THR A 77 0.76 -3.04 2.94
C THR A 77 1.08 -4.06 4.03
N ALA A 78 1.45 -5.30 3.66
CA ALA A 78 1.87 -6.31 4.63
C ALA A 78 3.11 -5.88 5.43
N ALA A 79 4.10 -5.26 4.79
CA ALA A 79 5.29 -4.75 5.47
C ALA A 79 4.95 -3.62 6.46
N LEU A 80 4.10 -2.68 6.07
CA LEU A 80 3.70 -1.56 6.93
C LEU A 80 2.82 -2.04 8.10
N ARG A 81 1.92 -2.99 7.85
CA ARG A 81 1.13 -3.65 8.90
C ARG A 81 2.03 -4.34 9.92
N ALA A 82 3.03 -5.08 9.46
CA ALA A 82 4.00 -5.71 10.36
C ALA A 82 4.74 -4.69 11.24
N VAL A 83 5.08 -3.51 10.70
CA VAL A 83 5.68 -2.42 11.51
C VAL A 83 4.70 -1.88 12.55
N LEU A 84 3.44 -1.65 12.17
CA LEU A 84 2.41 -1.16 13.09
C LEU A 84 2.10 -2.18 14.19
N ASP A 85 2.12 -3.47 13.89
CA ASP A 85 1.90 -4.54 14.86
C ASP A 85 3.04 -4.66 15.88
N LEU A 86 4.24 -4.11 15.59
CA LEU A 86 5.33 -3.99 16.57
C LEU A 86 5.09 -2.86 17.58
N LEU A 87 4.15 -1.95 17.34
CA LEU A 87 3.85 -0.82 18.22
C LEU A 87 2.93 -1.25 19.39
N GLU A 88 3.27 -2.35 20.06
CA GLU A 88 2.49 -2.86 21.19
C GLU A 88 2.85 -2.09 22.49
N PRO A 89 1.88 -1.44 23.15
CA PRO A 89 2.14 -0.72 24.39
C PRO A 89 2.48 -1.67 25.53
N VAL A 90 3.44 -1.26 26.37
CA VAL A 90 3.76 -1.94 27.61
C VAL A 90 2.58 -1.84 28.57
N LYS A 91 2.09 -2.99 29.03
CA LYS A 91 1.01 -3.07 30.02
C LYS A 91 1.54 -2.71 31.39
N ILE A 92 1.10 -1.57 31.92
CA ILE A 92 1.39 -1.15 33.28
C ILE A 92 0.52 -1.97 34.24
N THR A 93 1.16 -2.61 35.22
CA THR A 93 0.48 -3.43 36.23
C THR A 93 0.69 -2.86 37.63
N GLY A 94 -0.17 -3.24 38.58
CA GLY A 94 -0.08 -2.77 39.97
C GLY A 94 1.13 -3.30 40.75
N GLU A 95 1.91 -4.22 40.18
CA GLU A 95 3.10 -4.82 40.80
C GLU A 95 4.40 -4.06 40.43
N MET A 96 4.33 -3.17 39.44
CA MET A 96 5.49 -2.42 38.95
C MET A 96 5.92 -1.32 39.93
N GLN A 97 7.24 -1.11 40.00
CA GLN A 97 7.82 0.00 40.74
C GLN A 97 7.58 1.33 40.01
N SER A 98 7.56 2.45 40.75
CA SER A 98 7.30 3.77 40.16
C SER A 98 8.24 4.15 39.01
N TYR A 99 9.50 3.72 39.03
CA TYR A 99 10.45 3.99 37.94
C TYR A 99 10.13 3.17 36.68
N GLU A 100 9.60 1.95 36.83
CA GLU A 100 9.21 1.08 35.72
C GLU A 100 7.93 1.60 35.06
N ILE A 101 7.01 2.11 35.88
CA ILE A 101 5.81 2.80 35.42
C ILE A 101 6.20 3.99 34.55
N HIS A 102 7.08 4.87 35.04
CA HIS A 102 7.49 6.07 34.31
C HIS A 102 8.20 5.73 32.98
N GLN A 103 9.05 4.69 32.96
CA GLN A 103 9.68 4.22 31.72
C GLN A 103 8.65 3.66 30.74
N ALA A 104 7.69 2.86 31.22
CA ALA A 104 6.62 2.32 30.40
C ALA A 104 5.73 3.43 29.83
N GLU A 105 5.43 4.47 30.61
CA GLU A 105 4.67 5.64 30.16
C GLU A 105 5.41 6.37 29.03
N GLY A 106 6.68 6.70 29.22
CA GLY A 106 7.48 7.37 28.19
C GLY A 106 7.66 6.53 26.92
N TYR A 107 7.82 5.21 27.06
CA TYR A 107 7.84 4.30 25.91
C TYR A 107 6.49 4.27 25.18
N ASN A 108 5.38 4.17 25.91
CA ASN A 108 4.04 4.16 25.33
C ASN A 108 3.68 5.50 24.67
N GLU A 109 4.16 6.61 25.19
CA GLU A 109 4.05 7.93 24.55
C GLU A 109 4.78 7.94 23.20
N ALA A 110 6.04 7.50 23.18
CA ALA A 110 6.82 7.41 21.93
C ALA A 110 6.18 6.47 20.88
N LEU A 111 5.57 5.36 21.31
CA LEU A 111 4.84 4.46 20.41
C LEU A 111 3.60 5.13 19.81
N ARG A 112 2.85 5.90 20.60
CA ARG A 112 1.68 6.66 20.12
C ARG A 112 2.10 7.72 19.12
N ASP A 113 3.14 8.50 19.43
CA ASP A 113 3.66 9.53 18.54
C ASP A 113 4.08 8.94 17.18
N LEU A 114 4.68 7.75 17.19
CA LEU A 114 5.05 7.05 15.97
C LEU A 114 3.81 6.57 15.18
N ALA A 115 2.81 6.01 15.86
CA ALA A 115 1.57 5.58 15.23
C ALA A 115 0.80 6.76 14.61
N ASP A 116 0.76 7.90 15.31
CA ASP A 116 0.14 9.14 14.83
C ASP A 116 0.91 9.70 13.62
N THR A 117 2.25 9.68 13.67
CA THR A 117 3.09 10.08 12.54
C THR A 117 2.82 9.19 11.31
N ILE A 118 2.71 7.87 11.47
CA ILE A 118 2.41 6.97 10.35
C ILE A 118 1.02 7.28 9.78
N THR A 119 0.03 7.49 10.64
CA THR A 119 -1.33 7.87 10.27
C THR A 119 -1.34 9.17 9.45
N GLU A 120 -0.63 10.21 9.91
CA GLU A 120 -0.45 11.48 9.19
C GLU A 120 0.23 11.26 7.83
N LYS A 121 1.33 10.50 7.76
CA LYS A 121 2.07 10.27 6.51
C LYS A 121 1.32 9.43 5.49
N LEU A 122 0.38 8.61 5.93
CA LEU A 122 -0.57 7.93 5.05
C LEU A 122 -1.65 8.87 4.52
N GLY A 123 -1.74 10.11 5.01
CA GLY A 123 -2.75 11.08 4.61
C GLY A 123 -4.15 10.71 5.09
N VAL A 124 -4.25 9.94 6.17
CA VAL A 124 -5.52 9.53 6.77
C VAL A 124 -5.64 10.17 8.15
N GLY A 125 -6.83 10.69 8.50
CA GLY A 125 -7.08 11.27 9.84
C GLY A 125 -7.56 12.71 9.89
N GLU A 126 -7.75 13.39 8.75
CA GLU A 126 -8.51 14.66 8.67
C GLU A 126 -10.03 14.43 8.71
#